data_AF-A0A9E5GA16-F1
#
_entry.id   AF-A0A9E5GA16-F1
#
_cell.length_a   1.000
_cell.length_b   1.000
_cell.length_c   1.000
_cell.angle_alpha   90.00
_cell.angle_beta   90.00
_cell.angle_gamma   90.00
#
_symmetry.space_group_name_H-M   'P 1'
#
loop_
_entity.id
_entity.type
_entity.pdbx_description
1 polymer ?
#
loop_
_entity_poly.entity_id
_entity_poly.type
_entity_poly.pdbx_seq_one_letter_code
_entity_poly.pdbx_strand_id
1 'polypeptide(L)'
;RAPHSRHTEVDQAMTLSHPDLTILSTSEEAGLYLATSKDGRMVFVTGHSEYDQNTLDEEYIRDIKAGMCPKPPLHYYQNDHREEGVTVTWRGHANLLFSNWLNYHVYQGTPYDLTQLNVSKNYDGPLK
;
A
#
# COMPACT_ATOMS: atom_id res chain seq x y z
N ARG A 1 -9.40 -1.73 3.60
CA ARG A 1 -8.63 -0.62 4.24
C ARG A 1 -7.15 -0.99 4.23
N ALA A 2 -6.25 -0.02 4.36
CA ALA A 2 -4.81 -0.23 4.49
C ALA A 2 -4.23 0.76 5.52
N PRO A 3 -3.25 0.34 6.35
CA PRO A 3 -2.57 1.26 7.28
C PRO A 3 -1.74 2.29 6.53
N HIS A 4 -1.62 3.49 7.07
CA HIS A 4 -0.65 4.50 6.62
C HIS A 4 0.01 5.11 7.86
N SER A 5 1.35 5.21 7.85
CA SER A 5 2.13 5.84 8.92
C SER A 5 3.31 6.59 8.29
N ARG A 6 3.11 7.89 8.00
CA ARG A 6 4.07 8.71 7.25
C ARG A 6 3.90 10.19 7.57
N HIS A 7 5.00 10.95 7.48
CA HIS A 7 5.01 12.42 7.59
C HIS A 7 5.05 13.14 6.24
N THR A 8 5.33 12.41 5.16
CA THR A 8 5.41 12.94 3.79
C THR A 8 4.35 12.29 2.92
N GLU A 9 4.05 12.89 1.78
CA GLU A 9 3.10 12.34 0.81
C GLU A 9 3.59 12.50 -0.63
N VAL A 10 2.95 11.77 -1.54
CA VAL A 10 3.16 11.89 -2.99
C VAL A 10 1.99 12.70 -3.56
N ASP A 11 2.31 13.66 -4.43
CA ASP A 11 1.29 14.43 -5.14
C ASP A 11 0.49 13.51 -6.08
N GLN A 12 -0.79 13.32 -5.73
CA GLN A 12 -1.70 12.47 -6.48
C GLN A 12 -2.01 13.03 -7.88
N ALA A 13 -2.11 14.36 -8.03
CA ALA A 13 -2.39 14.98 -9.32
C ALA A 13 -1.18 14.87 -10.25
N MET A 14 0.03 15.07 -9.72
CA MET A 14 1.27 14.80 -10.46
C MET A 14 1.35 13.33 -10.88
N THR A 15 1.04 12.39 -9.98
CA THR A 15 1.04 10.96 -10.30
C THR A 15 0.03 10.63 -11.40
N LEU A 16 -1.18 11.19 -11.33
CA LEU A 16 -2.24 10.97 -12.32
C LEU A 16 -1.87 11.50 -13.71
N SER A 17 -1.14 12.60 -13.77
CA SER A 17 -0.70 13.22 -15.03
C SER A 17 0.56 12.58 -15.62
N HIS A 18 1.27 11.74 -14.87
CA HIS A 18 2.50 11.12 -15.36
C HIS A 18 2.17 10.03 -16.39
N PRO A 19 2.70 10.11 -17.63
CA PRO A 19 2.30 9.20 -18.71
C PRO A 19 2.66 7.73 -18.49
N ASP A 20 3.56 7.38 -17.57
CA ASP A 20 4.02 6.00 -17.37
C ASP A 20 3.42 5.34 -16.12
N LEU A 21 2.59 6.06 -15.37
CA LEU A 21 1.98 5.58 -14.13
C LEU A 21 0.48 5.39 -14.29
N THR A 22 -0.02 4.39 -13.58
CA THR A 22 -1.45 4.11 -13.43
C THR A 22 -1.76 4.06 -11.95
N ILE A 23 -2.66 4.94 -11.49
CA ILE A 23 -3.19 4.89 -10.12
C ILE A 23 -4.22 3.77 -10.04
N LEU A 24 -4.06 2.87 -9.07
CA LEU A 24 -4.94 1.73 -8.84
C LEU A 24 -5.87 1.94 -7.64
N SER A 25 -5.42 2.69 -6.63
CA SER A 25 -6.21 2.94 -5.43
C SER A 25 -5.78 4.22 -4.71
N THR A 26 -6.77 4.96 -4.22
CA THR A 26 -6.63 6.18 -3.43
C THR A 26 -7.58 6.14 -2.23
N SER A 27 -7.33 6.99 -1.24
CA SER A 27 -8.20 7.26 -0.10
C SER A 27 -8.50 8.75 -0.03
N GLU A 28 -9.72 9.13 0.33
CA GLU A 28 -10.08 10.53 0.57
C GLU A 28 -9.30 11.13 1.74
N GLU A 29 -8.98 10.32 2.76
CA GLU A 29 -8.23 10.77 3.95
C GLU A 29 -6.71 10.60 3.78
N ALA A 30 -6.27 9.48 3.20
CA ALA A 30 -4.86 9.10 3.15
C ALA A 30 -4.18 9.33 1.79
N GLY A 31 -4.90 9.82 0.78
CA GLY A 31 -4.38 10.11 -0.55
C GLY A 31 -4.02 8.87 -1.38
N LEU A 32 -3.02 9.00 -2.25
CA LEU A 32 -2.54 7.90 -3.09
C LEU A 32 -2.11 6.71 -2.23
N TYR A 33 -2.62 5.50 -2.55
CA TYR A 33 -2.25 4.26 -1.86
C TYR A 33 -1.46 3.30 -2.77
N LEU A 34 -2.00 3.01 -3.96
CA LEU A 34 -1.43 2.02 -4.87
C LEU A 34 -1.33 2.59 -6.28
N ALA A 35 -0.15 2.47 -6.89
CA ALA A 35 0.10 2.77 -8.29
C ALA A 35 1.01 1.70 -8.93
N THR A 36 1.01 1.65 -10.25
CA THR A 36 1.91 0.77 -11.01
C THR A 36 2.45 1.50 -12.24
N SER A 37 3.61 1.09 -12.74
CA SER A 37 4.02 1.48 -14.10
C SER A 37 3.09 0.86 -15.14
N LYS A 38 2.94 1.50 -16.30
CA LYS A 38 2.09 0.99 -17.38
C LYS A 38 2.47 -0.40 -17.89
N ASP A 39 3.74 -0.77 -17.76
CA ASP A 39 4.24 -2.11 -18.10
C ASP A 39 4.12 -3.12 -16.96
N GLY A 40 3.57 -2.71 -15.81
CA GLY A 40 3.33 -3.56 -14.63
C GLY A 40 4.60 -3.99 -13.89
N ARG A 41 5.78 -3.50 -14.29
CA ARG A 41 7.07 -3.90 -13.71
C ARG A 41 7.35 -3.25 -12.36
N MET A 42 6.83 -2.04 -12.14
CA MET A 42 6.94 -1.32 -10.89
C MET A 42 5.58 -1.28 -10.22
N VAL A 43 5.54 -1.61 -8.94
CA VAL A 43 4.37 -1.48 -8.07
C VAL A 43 4.76 -0.60 -6.89
N PHE A 44 3.98 0.45 -6.67
CA PHE A 44 4.23 1.45 -5.64
C PHE A 44 3.12 1.38 -4.60
N VAL A 45 3.49 1.15 -3.35
CA VAL A 45 2.58 1.08 -2.20
C VAL A 45 3.03 2.14 -1.19
N THR A 46 2.18 3.11 -0.90
CA THR A 46 2.50 4.23 0.03
C THR A 46 1.89 4.04 1.43
N GLY A 47 1.14 2.95 1.61
CA GLY A 47 0.66 2.46 2.90
C GLY A 47 1.39 1.17 3.29
N HIS A 48 1.04 0.67 4.47
CA HIS A 48 1.71 -0.44 5.14
C HIS A 48 0.79 -1.64 5.30
N SER A 49 0.38 -2.25 4.19
CA SER A 49 -0.51 -3.43 4.22
C SER A 49 0.10 -4.64 4.93
N GLU A 50 1.42 -4.70 5.02
CA GLU A 50 2.19 -5.73 5.71
C GLU A 50 2.13 -5.66 7.23
N TYR A 51 1.68 -4.52 7.81
CA TYR A 51 1.75 -4.32 9.25
C TYR A 51 0.95 -5.37 10.04
N ASP A 52 1.58 -5.80 11.12
CA ASP A 52 0.95 -6.62 12.14
C ASP A 52 -0.06 -5.82 12.95
N GLN A 53 -0.85 -6.55 13.73
CA GLN A 53 -1.94 -5.97 14.52
C GLN A 53 -1.44 -4.81 15.41
N ASN A 54 -0.28 -4.94 16.06
CA ASN A 54 0.17 -4.00 17.10
C ASN A 54 1.17 -2.95 16.59
N THR A 55 1.55 -2.95 15.31
CA THR A 55 2.65 -2.09 14.83
C THR A 55 2.36 -0.60 15.04
N LEU A 56 1.14 -0.13 14.74
CA LEU A 56 0.76 1.28 14.95
C LEU A 56 0.67 1.65 16.44
N ASP A 57 0.25 0.72 17.31
CA ASP A 57 0.27 0.94 18.77
C ASP A 57 1.71 1.10 19.27
N GLU A 58 2.61 0.25 18.80
CA GLU A 58 4.02 0.28 19.18
C GLU A 58 4.70 1.59 18.73
N GLU A 59 4.42 2.05 17.51
CA GLU A 59 4.86 3.38 17.02
C GLU A 59 4.33 4.51 17.91
N TYR A 60 3.02 4.52 18.19
CA TYR A 60 2.38 5.54 19.02
C TYR A 60 2.99 5.62 20.42
N ILE A 61 3.17 4.47 21.08
CA ILE A 61 3.76 4.39 22.42
C ILE A 61 5.25 4.77 22.40
N ARG A 62 6.00 4.36 21.38
CA ARG A 62 7.40 4.75 21.21
C ARG A 62 7.52 6.27 21.14
N ASP A 63 6.68 6.92 20.35
CA ASP A 63 6.75 8.37 20.13
C ASP A 63 6.34 9.15 21.39
N ILE A 64 5.32 8.70 22.14
CA ILE A 64 5.01 9.24 23.47
C ILE A 64 6.20 9.12 24.42
N LYS A 65 6.84 7.95 24.47
CA LYS A 65 8.01 7.70 25.34
C LYS A 65 9.21 8.58 24.97
N ALA A 66 9.32 8.97 23.71
CA ALA A 66 10.33 9.92 23.23
C ALA A 66 10.00 11.39 23.59
N GLY A 67 8.89 11.64 24.30
CA GLY A 67 8.45 12.99 24.66
C GLY A 67 7.82 13.75 23.50
N MET A 68 7.44 13.06 22.42
CA MET A 68 6.68 13.67 21.33
C MET A 68 5.19 13.75 21.70
N CYS A 69 4.44 14.51 20.92
CA CYS A 69 2.98 14.63 21.06
C CYS A 69 2.26 14.02 19.84
N PRO A 70 2.40 12.70 19.57
CA PRO A 70 1.70 12.07 18.46
C PRO A 70 0.19 12.05 18.72
N LYS A 71 -0.60 12.06 17.64
CA LYS A 71 -2.03 11.76 17.73
C LYS A 71 -2.24 10.24 17.71
N PRO A 72 -3.28 9.71 18.38
CA PRO A 72 -3.65 8.31 18.23
C PRO A 72 -3.89 7.94 16.75
N PRO A 73 -3.52 6.73 16.31
CA PRO A 73 -3.84 6.26 14.97
C PRO A 73 -5.35 6.25 14.73
N LEU A 74 -5.79 6.85 13.61
CA LEU A 74 -7.21 6.94 13.25
C LEU A 74 -7.76 5.57 12.82
N HIS A 75 -9.02 5.30 13.17
CA HIS A 75 -9.75 4.08 12.76
C HIS A 75 -9.06 2.75 13.12
N TYR A 76 -8.21 2.75 14.14
CA TYR A 76 -7.35 1.63 14.51
C TYR A 76 -7.82 0.94 15.80
N TYR A 77 -8.08 1.73 16.84
CA TYR A 77 -8.61 1.22 18.10
C TYR A 77 -10.11 0.98 18.04
N GLN A 78 -10.58 0.00 18.80
CA GLN A 78 -12.02 -0.23 18.94
C GLN A 78 -12.66 0.98 19.64
N ASN A 79 -13.73 1.51 19.04
CA ASN A 79 -14.44 2.71 19.53
C ASN A 79 -13.52 3.93 19.78
N ASP A 80 -12.39 4.04 19.08
CA ASP A 80 -11.35 5.06 19.29
C ASP A 80 -10.68 5.02 20.68
N HIS A 81 -10.84 3.92 21.42
CA HIS A 81 -10.32 3.70 22.77
C HIS A 81 -9.20 2.65 22.78
N ARG A 82 -7.97 3.06 23.10
CA ARG A 82 -6.78 2.18 23.08
C ARG A 82 -6.93 0.97 24.01
N GLU A 83 -7.54 1.18 25.17
CA GLU A 83 -7.82 0.19 26.20
C GLU A 83 -8.80 -0.90 25.74
N GLU A 84 -9.61 -0.62 24.72
CA GLU A 84 -10.55 -1.58 24.13
C GLU A 84 -9.89 -2.48 23.06
N GLY A 85 -8.62 -2.23 22.73
CA GLY A 85 -7.83 -3.03 21.80
C GLY A 85 -7.92 -2.55 20.34
N VAL A 86 -7.41 -3.36 19.42
CA VAL A 86 -7.20 -3.02 18.01
C VAL A 86 -8.16 -3.79 17.10
N THR A 87 -8.76 -3.10 16.13
CA THR A 87 -9.61 -3.72 15.11
C THR A 87 -8.83 -3.89 13.78
N VAL A 88 -8.42 -5.10 13.47
CA VAL A 88 -7.67 -5.39 12.22
C VAL A 88 -8.60 -5.47 11.02
N THR A 89 -8.59 -4.44 10.18
CA THR A 89 -9.50 -4.31 9.01
C THR A 89 -8.78 -4.35 7.64
N TRP A 90 -7.46 -4.56 7.62
CA TRP A 90 -6.65 -4.51 6.40
C TRP A 90 -6.10 -5.86 5.93
N ARG A 91 -5.94 -6.85 6.82
CA ARG A 91 -5.27 -8.12 6.52
C ARG A 91 -5.81 -8.86 5.28
N GLY A 92 -7.12 -8.82 5.04
CA GLY A 92 -7.72 -9.39 3.84
C GLY A 92 -7.22 -8.74 2.54
N HIS A 93 -7.11 -7.41 2.52
CA HIS A 93 -6.59 -6.67 1.36
C HIS A 93 -5.08 -6.86 1.20
N ALA A 94 -4.34 -6.95 2.31
CA ALA A 94 -2.92 -7.25 2.29
C ALA A 94 -2.64 -8.60 1.60
N ASN A 95 -3.36 -9.66 2.00
CA ASN A 95 -3.21 -10.97 1.40
C ASN A 95 -3.49 -10.96 -0.11
N LEU A 96 -4.53 -10.25 -0.54
CA LEU A 96 -4.86 -10.10 -1.95
C LEU A 96 -3.78 -9.34 -2.71
N LEU A 97 -3.25 -8.25 -2.14
CA LEU A 97 -2.18 -7.46 -2.75
C LEU A 97 -0.95 -8.33 -3.04
N PHE A 98 -0.42 -9.02 -2.02
CA PHE A 98 0.77 -9.85 -2.20
C PHE A 98 0.52 -11.06 -3.10
N SER A 99 -0.64 -11.71 -2.98
CA SER A 99 -0.99 -12.85 -3.84
C SER A 99 -1.11 -12.43 -5.31
N ASN A 100 -1.78 -11.31 -5.58
CA ASN A 100 -1.95 -10.80 -6.94
C ASN A 100 -0.62 -10.32 -7.52
N TRP A 101 0.20 -9.66 -6.72
CA TRP A 101 1.53 -9.24 -7.15
C TRP A 101 2.41 -10.43 -7.55
N LEU A 102 2.51 -11.46 -6.70
CA LEU A 102 3.27 -12.66 -7.00
C LEU A 102 2.75 -13.38 -8.26
N ASN A 103 1.43 -13.54 -8.37
CA ASN A 103 0.85 -14.31 -9.47
C ASN A 103 0.89 -13.57 -10.81
N TYR A 104 0.46 -12.31 -10.84
CA TYR A 104 0.20 -11.59 -12.10
C TYR A 104 1.33 -10.65 -12.51
N HIS A 105 2.12 -10.13 -11.57
CA HIS A 105 3.24 -9.24 -11.90
C HIS A 105 4.58 -9.99 -11.92
N VAL A 106 4.82 -10.87 -10.94
CA VAL A 106 6.09 -11.61 -10.87
C VAL A 106 6.04 -12.85 -11.77
N TYR A 107 5.16 -13.81 -11.48
CA TYR A 107 5.16 -15.11 -12.15
C TYR A 107 4.74 -15.02 -13.63
N GLN A 108 3.58 -14.44 -13.92
CA GLN A 108 3.11 -14.32 -15.30
C GLN A 108 3.82 -13.21 -16.10
N GLY A 109 4.32 -12.18 -15.40
CA GLY A 109 5.02 -11.05 -16.01
C GLY A 109 6.48 -11.34 -16.38
N THR A 110 7.06 -12.43 -15.85
CA THR A 110 8.46 -12.81 -16.13
C THR A 110 8.50 -13.97 -17.13
N PRO A 111 8.96 -13.74 -18.37
CA PRO A 111 9.16 -14.84 -19.32
C PRO A 111 10.25 -15.77 -18.82
N TYR A 112 10.13 -17.06 -19.13
CA TYR A 112 11.15 -18.06 -18.82
C TYR A 112 12.50 -17.72 -19.47
N ASP A 113 12.46 -17.22 -20.70
CA ASP A 113 13.62 -16.68 -21.41
C ASP A 113 13.73 -15.16 -21.18
N LEU A 114 14.73 -14.78 -20.40
CA LEU A 114 14.96 -13.39 -19.98
C LEU A 114 15.30 -12.45 -21.14
N THR A 115 15.74 -12.98 -22.29
CA THR A 115 15.96 -12.15 -23.49
C THR A 115 14.67 -11.49 -23.99
N GLN A 116 13.51 -12.04 -23.62
CA GLN A 116 12.19 -11.54 -23.98
C GLN A 116 11.67 -10.41 -23.07
N LEU A 117 12.43 -10.02 -22.04
CA LEU A 117 12.03 -8.97 -21.10
C LEU A 117 11.86 -7.59 -21.76
N ASN A 118 12.61 -7.30 -22.83
CA ASN A 118 12.56 -5.99 -23.49
C ASN A 118 11.40 -5.83 -24.48
N VAL A 119 10.52 -6.83 -24.60
CA VAL A 119 9.31 -6.70 -25.41
C VAL A 119 8.29 -5.89 -24.60
N SER A 120 8.16 -4.60 -24.89
CA SER A 120 7.21 -3.71 -24.22
C SER A 120 5.79 -4.24 -24.38
N LYS A 121 5.18 -4.69 -23.29
CA LYS A 121 3.75 -4.98 -23.22
C LYS A 121 3.15 -4.02 -22.21
N ASN A 122 2.04 -3.39 -22.57
CA ASN A 122 1.21 -2.73 -21.59
C ASN A 122 0.62 -3.81 -20.67
N TYR A 123 0.58 -3.53 -19.37
CA TYR A 123 -0.06 -4.39 -18.39
C TYR A 123 -1.56 -4.12 -18.42
N ASP A 124 -2.32 -5.06 -18.98
CA ASP A 124 -3.78 -4.96 -19.14
C ASP A 124 -4.56 -5.45 -17.91
N GLY A 125 -3.88 -5.75 -16.80
CA GLY A 125 -4.50 -6.33 -15.60
C GLY A 125 -4.84 -7.82 -15.72
N PRO A 126 -5.36 -8.45 -14.66
CA PRO A 126 -5.90 -9.80 -14.76
C PRO A 126 -7.15 -9.81 -15.67
N LEU A 127 -7.24 -10.79 -16.58
CA LEU A 127 -8.43 -11.06 -17.38
C LEU A 127 -9.61 -11.29 -16.43
N LYS A 128 -10.66 -10.46 -16.56
CA LYS A 128 -11.90 -10.58 -15.78
C LYS A 128 -12.69 -11.83 -16.16
#